data_AF-A0A5B8NKM8-F1
#
_entry.id   AF-A0A5B8NKM8-F1
#
_cell.length_a   1.000
_cell.length_b   1.000
_cell.length_c   1.000
_cell.angle_alpha   90.00
_cell.angle_beta   90.00
_cell.angle_gamma   90.00
#
_symmetry.space_group_name_H-M   'P 1'
#
loop_
_entity.id
_entity.type
_entity.pdbx_description
1 polymer ?
#
loop_
_entity_poly.entity_id
_entity_poly.type
_entity_poly.pdbx_seq_one_letter_code
_entity_poly.pdbx_strand_id
1 'polypeptide(L)'
;MNNKYIQLNRQDVISTQDKQRSLLNKTFTVEEFLQLLTKIISEKVSSWKNPEGREKEAKKWTEEGINCKVLSPQSHWKTGKVRITLEFIPDEPESPLDNVRNQQS
;
A
#
# COMPACT_ATOMS: atom_id res chain seq x y z
N MET A 1 1.22 21.35 -9.30
CA MET A 1 0.64 20.10 -9.81
C MET A 1 0.21 19.28 -8.61
N ASN A 2 -1.09 19.28 -8.29
CA ASN A 2 -1.64 18.46 -7.20
C ASN A 2 -1.93 17.07 -7.75
N ASN A 3 -0.92 16.19 -7.75
CA ASN A 3 -1.20 14.78 -7.95
C ASN A 3 -1.87 14.27 -6.68
N LYS A 4 -3.19 14.11 -6.73
CA LYS A 4 -3.99 13.56 -5.62
C LYS A 4 -3.81 12.05 -5.66
N TYR A 5 -2.90 11.53 -4.85
CA TYR A 5 -2.77 10.10 -4.62
C TYR A 5 -3.97 9.63 -3.79
N ILE A 6 -4.62 8.57 -4.25
CA ILE A 6 -5.73 7.94 -3.53
C ILE A 6 -5.18 6.69 -2.86
N GLN A 7 -5.12 6.69 -1.53
CA GLN A 7 -4.73 5.49 -0.79
C GLN A 7 -5.83 4.43 -0.94
N LEU A 8 -5.47 3.25 -1.42
CA LEU A 8 -6.43 2.17 -1.63
C LEU A 8 -6.69 1.38 -0.34
N ASN A 9 -7.93 0.89 -0.21
CA ASN A 9 -8.37 -0.02 0.83
C ASN A 9 -8.16 -1.48 0.39
N ARG A 10 -8.14 -2.40 1.37
CA ARG A 10 -7.87 -3.83 1.13
C ARG A 10 -8.87 -4.51 0.20
N GLN A 11 -10.12 -4.06 0.18
CA GLN A 11 -11.16 -4.60 -0.70
C GLN A 11 -11.17 -3.98 -2.11
N ASP A 12 -10.39 -2.92 -2.35
CA ASP A 12 -10.35 -2.30 -3.67
C ASP A 12 -9.75 -3.27 -4.69
N VAL A 13 -10.37 -3.33 -5.87
CA VAL A 13 -9.98 -4.22 -6.95
C VAL A 13 -9.18 -3.44 -7.98
N ILE A 14 -7.99 -3.95 -8.28
CA ILE A 14 -7.09 -3.40 -9.28
C ILE A 14 -7.15 -4.31 -10.52
N SER A 15 -7.33 -3.71 -11.68
CA SER A 15 -7.25 -4.39 -12.97
C SER A 15 -6.12 -3.78 -13.79
N THR A 16 -5.18 -4.62 -14.20
CA THR A 16 -4.00 -4.23 -14.98
C THR A 16 -4.01 -4.92 -16.33
N GLN A 17 -3.62 -4.18 -17.38
CA GLN A 17 -3.54 -4.73 -18.74
C GLN A 17 -2.12 -5.19 -19.11
N ASP A 18 -1.14 -4.93 -18.25
CA ASP A 18 0.26 -5.20 -18.56
C ASP A 18 0.59 -6.69 -18.40
N LYS A 19 0.87 -7.34 -19.53
CA LYS A 19 1.19 -8.77 -19.61
C LYS A 19 2.64 -9.09 -19.24
N GLN A 20 3.51 -8.08 -19.13
CA GLN A 20 4.96 -8.31 -19.13
C GLN A 20 5.58 -8.45 -17.74
N ARG A 21 4.90 -8.05 -16.65
CA ARG A 21 5.53 -7.95 -15.31
C ARG A 21 4.61 -8.23 -14.12
N SER A 22 3.47 -8.90 -14.32
CA SER A 22 2.57 -9.15 -13.20
C SER A 22 2.98 -10.42 -12.44
N LEU A 23 3.40 -10.25 -11.18
CA LEU A 23 3.47 -11.34 -10.19
C LEU A 23 2.08 -11.88 -9.81
N LEU A 24 1.02 -11.27 -10.35
CA LEU A 24 -0.39 -11.43 -10.01
C LEU A 24 -1.24 -11.70 -11.25
N ASN A 25 -2.47 -12.15 -11.00
CA ASN A 25 -3.52 -12.16 -12.03
C ASN A 25 -3.76 -10.74 -12.57
N LYS A 26 -4.39 -10.62 -13.73
CA LYS A 26 -4.72 -9.30 -14.31
C LYS A 26 -5.64 -8.47 -13.41
N THR A 27 -6.50 -9.14 -12.65
CA THR A 27 -7.40 -8.54 -11.68
C THR A 27 -7.08 -9.13 -10.30
N PHE A 28 -6.87 -8.27 -9.31
CA PHE A 28 -6.58 -8.66 -7.94
C PHE A 28 -7.06 -7.57 -6.97
N THR A 29 -7.37 -7.98 -5.74
CA THR A 29 -7.62 -7.07 -4.62
C THR A 29 -6.31 -6.57 -4.03
N VAL A 30 -6.35 -5.40 -3.40
CA VAL A 30 -5.20 -4.89 -2.63
C VAL A 30 -4.77 -5.89 -1.54
N GLU A 31 -5.71 -6.59 -0.92
CA GLU A 31 -5.43 -7.66 0.06
C GLU A 31 -4.55 -8.77 -0.54
N GLU A 32 -4.93 -9.31 -1.71
CA GLU A 32 -4.15 -10.36 -2.39
C GLU A 32 -2.73 -9.89 -2.72
N PHE A 33 -2.58 -8.63 -3.15
CA PHE A 33 -1.26 -8.03 -3.38
C PHE A 33 -0.43 -7.97 -2.09
N LEU A 34 -1.01 -7.46 -0.99
CA LEU A 34 -0.31 -7.33 0.29
C LEU A 34 0.08 -8.69 0.88
N GLN A 35 -0.75 -9.72 0.70
CA GLN A 35 -0.44 -11.09 1.11
C GLN A 35 0.76 -11.66 0.32
N LEU A 36 0.80 -11.46 -1.00
CA LEU A 36 1.96 -11.84 -1.81
C LEU A 36 3.22 -11.09 -1.40
N LEU A 37 3.11 -9.78 -1.15
CA LEU A 37 4.24 -8.98 -0.69
C LEU A 37 4.75 -9.46 0.68
N THR A 38 3.82 -9.77 1.60
CA THR A 38 4.13 -10.34 2.92
C THR A 38 4.92 -11.64 2.77
N LYS A 39 4.48 -12.53 1.88
CA LYS A 39 5.20 -13.77 1.55
C LYS A 39 6.62 -13.49 1.05
N ILE A 40 6.78 -12.60 0.07
CA ILE A 40 8.09 -12.24 -0.50
C ILE A 40 9.03 -11.64 0.56
N ILE A 41 8.51 -10.75 1.43
CA ILE A 41 9.29 -10.16 2.52
C ILE A 41 9.73 -11.26 3.50
N SER A 42 8.80 -12.13 3.89
CA SER A 42 9.08 -13.23 4.83
C SER A 42 10.14 -14.21 4.30
N GLU A 43 10.20 -14.45 2.99
CA GLU A 43 11.19 -15.32 2.37
C GLU A 43 12.59 -14.72 2.37
N LYS A 44 12.69 -13.38 2.24
CA LYS A 44 13.96 -12.65 2.20
C LYS A 44 14.54 -12.36 3.58
N VAL A 45 13.71 -12.31 4.62
CA VAL A 45 14.17 -12.10 6.00
C VAL A 45 14.71 -13.42 6.56
N SER A 46 16.01 -13.65 6.35
CA SER A 46 16.74 -14.85 6.79
C SER A 46 17.13 -14.84 8.27
N SER A 47 17.01 -13.70 8.95
CA SER A 47 17.46 -13.52 10.33
C SER A 47 16.54 -14.17 11.39
N TRP A 48 15.42 -14.75 10.96
CA TRP A 48 14.29 -15.13 11.82
C TRP A 48 14.07 -16.63 11.77
N LYS A 49 14.14 -17.29 12.94
CA LYS A 49 14.36 -18.74 13.05
C LYS A 49 13.13 -19.62 12.74
N ASN A 50 11.90 -19.08 12.72
CA ASN A 50 10.70 -19.87 12.43
C ASN A 50 9.78 -19.21 11.37
N PRO A 51 9.04 -20.01 10.57
CA PRO A 51 8.14 -19.48 9.55
C PRO A 51 7.06 -18.54 10.08
N GLU A 52 6.42 -18.89 11.20
CA GLU A 52 5.36 -18.08 11.81
C GLU A 52 5.84 -16.69 12.26
N GLY A 53 7.07 -16.60 12.78
CA GLY A 53 7.67 -15.33 13.14
C GLY A 53 7.89 -14.45 11.93
N ARG A 54 8.40 -15.02 10.82
CA ARG A 54 8.65 -14.26 9.57
C ARG A 54 7.37 -13.69 9.00
N GLU A 55 6.31 -14.47 8.98
CA GLU A 55 5.00 -14.00 8.51
C GLU A 55 4.47 -12.87 9.41
N LYS A 56 4.56 -13.03 10.74
CA LYS A 56 4.10 -12.01 11.69
C LYS A 56 4.81 -10.67 11.51
N GLU A 57 6.10 -10.67 11.20
CA GLU A 57 6.82 -9.41 10.96
C GLU A 57 6.60 -8.83 9.60
N ALA A 58 6.51 -9.68 8.57
CA ALA A 58 6.13 -9.23 7.26
C ALA A 58 4.75 -8.54 7.30
N LYS A 59 3.80 -9.04 8.11
CA LYS A 59 2.52 -8.39 8.38
C LYS A 59 2.67 -7.01 9.03
N LYS A 60 3.67 -6.77 9.88
CA LYS A 60 3.89 -5.41 10.42
C LYS A 60 4.16 -4.39 9.33
N TRP A 61 4.82 -4.79 8.24
CA TRP A 61 5.04 -3.88 7.10
C TRP A 61 3.75 -3.57 6.34
N THR A 62 2.80 -4.51 6.23
CA THR A 62 1.62 -4.39 5.37
C THR A 62 0.31 -4.08 6.11
N GLU A 63 0.27 -4.23 7.44
CA GLU A 63 -0.94 -4.06 8.25
C GLU A 63 -0.77 -2.97 9.33
N GLU A 64 0.14 -3.18 10.28
CA GLU A 64 0.24 -2.37 11.51
C GLU A 64 1.14 -1.13 11.40
N GLY A 65 2.15 -1.21 10.51
CA GLY A 65 3.28 -0.30 10.44
C GLY A 65 4.33 -0.52 11.52
N ILE A 66 5.58 -0.20 11.18
CA ILE A 66 6.75 -0.37 12.04
C ILE A 66 7.20 0.97 12.58
N ASN A 67 7.54 0.99 13.87
CA ASN A 67 8.04 2.18 14.53
C ASN A 67 9.31 2.70 13.84
N CYS A 68 9.32 3.97 13.49
CA CYS A 68 10.44 4.62 12.83
C CYS A 68 10.62 6.06 13.30
N LYS A 69 11.75 6.67 12.91
CA LYS A 69 11.94 8.11 12.95
C LYS A 69 12.22 8.59 11.53
N VAL A 70 11.55 9.67 11.13
CA VAL A 70 11.73 10.29 9.80
C VAL A 70 12.34 11.67 9.99
N LEU A 71 13.30 11.99 9.12
CA LEU A 71 13.90 13.32 8.99
C LEU A 71 13.66 13.82 7.57
N SER A 72 12.81 14.82 7.41
CA SER A 72 12.62 15.52 6.14
C SER A 72 13.58 16.71 6.04
N PRO A 73 13.94 17.16 4.83
CA PRO A 73 14.72 18.38 4.65
C PRO A 73 14.10 19.55 5.43
N GLN A 74 14.92 20.28 6.18
CA GLN A 74 14.51 21.43 7.02
C GLN A 74 13.51 21.09 8.14
N SER A 75 13.35 19.80 8.48
CA SER A 75 12.52 19.36 9.61
C SER A 75 13.40 18.77 10.73
N HIS A 76 12.81 18.60 11.91
CA HIS A 76 13.37 17.80 13.00
C HIS A 76 12.98 16.33 12.85
N TRP A 77 13.69 15.44 13.57
CA TRP A 77 13.31 14.04 13.69
C TRP A 77 11.90 13.89 14.25
N LYS A 78 11.04 13.15 13.55
CA LYS A 78 9.68 12.81 13.99
C LYS A 78 9.56 11.31 14.18
N THR A 79 9.12 10.90 15.37
CA THR A 79 8.78 9.50 15.64
C THR A 79 7.40 9.19 15.08
N GLY A 80 7.23 8.01 14.48
CA GLY A 80 5.96 7.56 13.93
C GLY A 80 6.02 6.10 13.50
N LYS A 81 5.17 5.74 12.56
CA LYS A 81 5.18 4.42 11.93
C LYS A 81 5.30 4.55 10.41
N VAL A 82 5.97 3.59 9.80
CA VAL A 82 6.00 3.39 8.35
C VAL A 82 5.32 2.08 7.99
N ARG A 83 4.51 2.08 6.94
CA ARG A 83 3.87 0.88 6.38
C ARG A 83 3.86 0.95 4.87
N ILE A 84 3.71 -0.20 4.22
CA ILE A 84 3.57 -0.34 2.78
C ILE A 84 2.09 -0.34 2.43
N THR A 85 1.70 0.53 1.51
CA THR A 85 0.34 0.64 0.97
C THR A 85 0.38 0.79 -0.53
N LEU A 86 -0.75 0.56 -1.20
CA LEU A 86 -0.93 0.90 -2.59
C LEU A 86 -1.65 2.24 -2.73
N GLU A 87 -1.18 3.03 -3.69
CA GLU A 87 -1.76 4.31 -4.06
C GLU A 87 -2.20 4.23 -5.52
N PHE A 88 -3.35 4.82 -5.80
CA PHE A 88 -3.86 5.01 -7.15
C PHE A 88 -3.67 6.46 -7.58
N ILE A 89 -3.18 6.63 -8.81
CA ILE A 89 -2.98 7.92 -9.45
C ILE A 89 -4.03 8.00 -10.56
N PRO A 90 -5.12 8.75 -10.38
CA PRO A 90 -6.09 8.93 -11.45
C PRO A 90 -5.50 9.83 -12.55
N ASP A 91 -5.85 9.56 -13.81
CA ASP A 91 -5.41 10.36 -14.96
C ASP A 91 -5.90 11.82 -14.86
N GLU A 92 -7.07 12.02 -14.25
CA GLU A 92 -7.62 13.32 -13.91
C GLU A 92 -7.82 13.42 -12.39
N PRO A 93 -7.39 14.51 -11.73
CA PRO A 93 -7.60 14.67 -10.30
C PRO A 93 -9.11 14.77 -10.00
N GLU A 94 -9.61 13.98 -9.05
CA GLU A 94 -10.99 14.12 -8.57
C GLU A 94 -11.28 15.57 -8.17
N SER A 95 -12.25 16.20 -8.85
CA SER A 95 -12.66 17.55 -8.52
C SER A 95 -13.37 17.54 -7.16
N PRO A 96 -13.05 18.45 -6.23
CA PRO A 96 -13.76 18.58 -4.96
C PRO A 96 -15.29 18.79 -5.13
N LEU A 97 -15.74 19.18 -6.32
CA LEU A 97 -17.15 19.42 -6.66
C LEU A 97 -17.93 18.16 -7.04
N ASP A 98 -17.26 17.04 -7.35
CA ASP A 98 -17.96 15.79 -7.73
C ASP A 98 -18.71 15.16 -6.54
N ASN A 99 -18.29 15.46 -5.31
CA ASN A 99 -19.01 15.05 -4.10
C ASN A 99 -20.34 15.80 -3.88
N VAL A 100 -20.55 16.97 -4.51
CA VAL A 100 -21.76 17.79 -4.31
C VAL A 100 -22.88 17.37 -5.27
N ARG A 101 -22.56 16.74 -6.41
CA ARG A 101 -23.58 16.31 -7.39
C ARG A 101 -24.39 15.08 -6.95
N ASN A 102 -23.85 14.25 -6.05
CA ASN A 102 -24.49 13.00 -5.64
C ASN A 102 -25.44 13.12 -4.43
N GLN A 103 -25.81 14.34 -4.00
CA GLN A 103 -26.80 14.57 -2.92
C GLN A 103 -28.12 15.21 -3.39
N GLN A 104 -28.39 15.26 -4.70
CA GLN A 104 -29.63 15.84 -5.25
C GLN A 104 -30.31 14.97 -6.32
N SER A 105 -30.22 13.65 -6.23
CA SER A 105 -31.02 12.74 -7.07
C SER A 105 -31.79 11.73 -6.23
#